data_AF-A0A1C6SF25-F1
#
_entry.id   AF-A0A1C6SF25-F1
#
_cell.length_a   1.000
_cell.length_b   1.000
_cell.length_c   1.000
_cell.angle_alpha   90.00
_cell.angle_beta   90.00
_cell.angle_gamma   90.00
#
_symmetry.space_group_name_H-M   'P 1'
#
loop_
_entity.id
_entity.type
_entity.pdbx_description
1 polymer ?
#
loop_
_entity_poly.entity_id
_entity_poly.type
_entity_poly.pdbx_seq_one_letter_code
_entity_poly.pdbx_strand_id
1 'polypeptide(L)'
;MRHLWSFLAGLVVAPVTWVLLTLGQDGSTRAVTRWVEIGTANTANLIEPAVYLAVGGILLGLLGTLRISPLGPLVAGLLLVTPYAGLFVSPFDVREAVPADRSFLGDPLPLWLPVENGTLFLIGMMLVVATFSGQRWRRWPRPAAATTTAPTPAEGPEQQDHTLTDWSPATAERDTSPMSLGYPDPTPTEPLPRRVGGESPWSAPPRGGGRPEDTTTDLR
;
A
#
# COMPACT_ATOMS: atom_id res chain seq x y z
N MET A 1 -25.61 1.83 -9.62
CA MET A 1 -26.03 1.88 -8.20
C MET A 1 -24.89 1.72 -7.19
N ARG A 2 -23.87 0.90 -7.44
CA ARG A 2 -22.74 0.65 -6.50
C ARG A 2 -21.92 1.89 -6.13
N HIS A 3 -21.85 2.88 -7.03
CA HIS A 3 -21.12 4.13 -6.84
C HIS A 3 -21.89 5.20 -6.03
N LEU A 4 -23.22 5.11 -5.95
CA LEU A 4 -24.02 5.99 -5.09
C LEU A 4 -23.79 5.64 -3.62
N TRP A 5 -23.69 4.35 -3.30
CA TRP A 5 -23.43 3.88 -1.94
C TRP A 5 -22.06 4.31 -1.42
N SER A 6 -21.02 4.28 -2.26
CA SER A 6 -19.69 4.77 -1.87
C SER A 6 -19.64 6.29 -1.71
N PHE A 7 -20.32 7.04 -2.59
CA PHE A 7 -20.49 8.48 -2.44
C PHE A 7 -21.17 8.83 -1.11
N LEU A 8 -22.32 8.20 -0.84
CA LEU A 8 -23.09 8.44 0.38
C LEU A 8 -22.30 8.05 1.62
N ALA A 9 -21.54 6.94 1.56
CA ALA A 9 -20.63 6.55 2.63
C ALA A 9 -19.57 7.63 2.88
N GLY A 10 -18.92 8.17 1.83
CA GLY A 10 -17.95 9.26 1.99
C GLY A 10 -18.58 10.53 2.58
N LEU A 11 -19.78 10.89 2.11
CA LEU A 11 -20.53 12.06 2.58
C LEU A 11 -20.91 11.96 4.07
N VAL A 12 -21.25 10.77 4.56
CA VAL A 12 -21.63 10.54 5.96
C VAL A 12 -20.40 10.31 6.84
N VAL A 13 -19.41 9.56 6.36
CA VAL A 13 -18.21 9.24 7.14
C VAL A 13 -17.37 10.49 7.42
N ALA A 14 -17.25 11.43 6.48
CA ALA A 14 -16.48 12.65 6.69
C ALA A 14 -16.90 13.48 7.92
N PRO A 15 -18.18 13.89 8.09
CA PRO A 15 -18.60 14.63 9.28
C PRO A 15 -18.52 13.79 10.55
N VAL A 16 -18.81 12.48 10.48
CA VAL A 16 -18.67 11.58 11.64
C VAL A 16 -17.21 11.49 12.10
N THR A 17 -16.28 11.30 11.17
CA THR A 17 -14.84 11.28 11.45
C THR A 17 -14.38 12.62 12.02
N TRP A 18 -14.86 13.75 11.49
CA TRP A 18 -14.52 15.06 12.04
C TRP A 18 -14.95 15.16 13.51
N VAL A 19 -16.19 14.81 13.84
CA VAL A 19 -16.68 14.83 15.24
C VAL A 19 -15.83 13.91 16.13
N LEU A 20 -15.59 12.67 15.71
CA LEU A 20 -14.78 11.70 16.47
C LEU A 20 -13.35 12.19 16.69
N LEU A 21 -12.74 12.79 15.66
CA LEU A 21 -11.40 13.36 15.77
C LEU A 21 -11.38 14.53 16.76
N THR A 22 -12.41 15.38 16.71
CA THR A 22 -12.56 16.51 17.64
C THR A 22 -12.62 16.02 19.09
N LEU A 23 -13.51 15.07 19.38
CA LEU A 23 -13.68 14.49 20.72
C LEU A 23 -12.42 13.77 21.20
N GLY A 24 -11.77 13.00 20.31
CA GLY A 24 -10.55 12.30 20.62
C GLY A 24 -9.37 13.23 20.93
N GLN A 25 -9.19 14.28 20.13
CA GLN A 25 -8.11 15.26 20.32
C GLN A 25 -8.35 16.12 21.56
N ASP A 26 -9.55 16.66 21.73
CA ASP A 26 -9.89 17.49 22.88
C ASP A 26 -9.85 16.69 24.19
N GLY A 27 -10.43 15.48 24.23
CA GLY A 27 -10.35 14.60 25.39
C GLY A 27 -8.91 14.23 25.76
N SER A 28 -8.04 13.97 24.77
CA SER A 28 -6.62 13.71 25.01
C SER A 28 -5.91 14.92 25.63
N THR A 29 -6.14 16.13 25.08
CA THR A 29 -5.56 17.37 25.60
C THR A 29 -6.02 17.64 27.03
N ARG A 30 -7.33 17.56 27.31
CA ARG A 30 -7.87 17.73 28.67
C ARG A 30 -7.28 16.73 29.66
N ALA A 31 -7.12 15.47 29.27
CA ALA A 31 -6.53 14.44 30.13
C ALA A 31 -5.07 14.75 30.47
N VAL A 32 -4.27 15.13 29.47
CA VAL A 32 -2.85 15.47 29.67
C VAL A 32 -2.69 16.74 30.49
N THR A 33 -3.44 17.81 30.17
CA THR A 33 -3.40 19.07 30.93
C THR A 33 -3.73 18.83 32.40
N ARG A 34 -4.77 18.03 32.69
CA ARG A 34 -5.12 17.65 34.07
C ARG A 34 -3.99 16.92 34.79
N TRP A 35 -3.28 16.02 34.13
CA TRP A 35 -2.15 15.32 34.75
C TRP A 35 -1.01 16.27 35.10
N VAL A 36 -0.74 17.26 34.24
CA VAL A 36 0.25 18.31 34.51
C VAL A 36 -0.18 19.17 35.69
N GLU A 37 -1.45 19.57 35.76
CA GLU A 37 -2.00 20.39 36.85
C GLU A 37 -1.98 19.69 38.21
N ILE A 38 -2.37 18.41 38.26
CA ILE A 38 -2.50 17.65 39.50
C ILE A 38 -1.19 16.92 39.87
N GLY A 39 -0.25 16.80 38.93
CA GLY A 39 1.02 16.10 39.12
C GLY A 39 0.88 14.57 39.16
N THR A 40 -0.26 14.01 38.71
CA THR A 40 -0.54 12.57 38.73
C THR A 40 -1.06 12.09 37.39
N ALA A 41 -0.48 10.99 36.88
CA ALA A 41 -0.95 10.35 35.65
C ALA A 41 -1.99 9.26 35.95
N ASN A 42 -3.15 9.33 35.28
CA ASN A 42 -4.16 8.29 35.30
C ASN A 42 -4.61 7.95 33.88
N THR A 43 -4.05 6.87 33.32
CA THR A 43 -4.32 6.39 31.96
C THR A 43 -5.78 6.09 31.68
N ALA A 44 -6.61 5.84 32.70
CA ALA A 44 -8.04 5.65 32.51
C ALA A 44 -8.70 6.86 31.81
N ASN A 45 -8.20 8.06 32.05
CA ASN A 45 -8.67 9.29 31.41
C ASN A 45 -8.37 9.33 29.89
N LEU A 46 -7.47 8.48 29.38
CA LEU A 46 -7.17 8.38 27.95
C LEU A 46 -8.01 7.31 27.23
N ILE A 47 -8.71 6.45 27.96
CA ILE A 47 -9.48 5.36 27.33
C ILE A 47 -10.59 5.95 26.45
N GLU A 48 -11.34 6.90 26.99
CA GLU A 48 -12.43 7.56 26.27
C GLU A 48 -11.95 8.23 24.95
N PRO A 49 -10.96 9.15 24.96
CA PRO A 49 -10.49 9.76 23.71
C PRO A 49 -9.86 8.73 22.76
N ALA A 50 -9.18 7.70 23.28
CA ALA A 50 -8.61 6.64 22.45
C ALA A 50 -9.69 5.85 21.69
N VAL A 51 -10.85 5.61 22.30
CA VAL A 51 -11.98 4.94 21.63
C VAL A 51 -12.50 5.78 20.46
N TYR A 52 -12.68 7.09 20.63
CA TYR A 52 -13.12 7.96 19.54
C TYR A 52 -12.13 7.95 18.36
N LEU A 53 -10.82 8.04 18.65
CA LEU A 53 -9.78 7.97 17.63
C LEU A 53 -9.71 6.60 16.95
N ALA A 54 -9.86 5.52 17.71
CA ALA A 54 -9.86 4.16 17.18
C ALA A 54 -11.04 3.94 16.21
N VAL A 55 -12.25 4.35 16.61
CA VAL A 55 -13.44 4.26 15.76
C VAL A 55 -13.28 5.13 14.52
N GLY A 56 -12.80 6.37 14.68
CA GLY A 56 -12.53 7.27 13.55
C GLY A 56 -11.51 6.69 12.56
N GLY A 57 -10.42 6.12 13.07
CA GLY A 57 -9.40 5.46 12.27
C GLY A 57 -9.91 4.22 11.53
N ILE A 58 -10.77 3.41 12.18
CA ILE A 58 -11.42 2.26 11.52
C ILE A 58 -12.32 2.73 10.38
N LEU A 59 -13.15 3.76 10.61
CA LEU A 59 -14.04 4.30 9.56
C LEU A 59 -13.23 4.80 8.36
N LEU A 60 -12.16 5.55 8.60
CA LEU A 60 -11.24 6.04 7.57
C LEU A 60 -10.52 4.90 6.84
N GLY A 61 -10.03 3.91 7.59
CA GLY A 61 -9.34 2.74 7.04
C GLY A 61 -10.26 1.89 6.18
N LEU A 62 -11.49 1.64 6.62
CA LEU A 62 -12.52 0.99 5.83
C LEU A 62 -12.78 1.79 4.55
N LEU A 63 -13.04 3.09 4.67
CA LEU A 63 -13.27 3.94 3.50
C LEU A 63 -12.13 3.85 2.49
N GLY A 64 -10.87 3.98 2.94
CA GLY A 64 -9.69 3.90 2.08
C GLY A 64 -9.41 2.52 1.48
N THR A 65 -9.75 1.43 2.18
CA THR A 65 -9.49 0.06 1.71
C THR A 65 -10.54 -0.48 0.74
N LEU A 66 -11.75 0.08 0.70
CA LEU A 66 -12.79 -0.33 -0.25
C LEU A 66 -12.32 -0.05 -1.69
N ARG A 67 -11.75 -1.05 -2.37
CA ARG A 67 -11.23 -0.93 -3.75
C ARG A 67 -12.31 -0.78 -4.83
N ILE A 68 -13.58 -1.05 -4.48
CA ILE A 68 -14.68 -1.17 -5.44
C ILE A 68 -15.09 0.20 -6.01
N SER A 69 -14.87 1.30 -5.28
CA SER A 69 -15.16 2.65 -5.79
C SER A 69 -14.28 3.73 -5.14
N PRO A 70 -13.51 4.52 -5.91
CA PRO A 70 -12.71 5.66 -5.40
C PRO A 70 -13.53 6.85 -4.88
N LEU A 71 -14.83 6.91 -5.20
CA LEU A 71 -15.62 8.12 -5.03
C LEU A 71 -15.83 8.49 -3.55
N GLY A 72 -16.00 7.49 -2.67
CA GLY A 72 -16.16 7.71 -1.23
C GLY A 72 -14.93 8.35 -0.57
N PRO A 73 -13.72 7.74 -0.69
CA PRO A 73 -12.48 8.34 -0.20
C PRO A 73 -12.19 9.72 -0.77
N LEU A 74 -12.49 9.93 -2.06
CA LEU A 74 -12.28 11.22 -2.71
C LEU A 74 -13.18 12.30 -2.13
N VAL A 75 -14.48 12.02 -2.02
CA VAL A 75 -15.45 12.97 -1.46
C VAL A 75 -15.14 13.26 0.00
N ALA A 76 -14.84 12.23 0.80
CA ALA A 76 -14.44 12.43 2.18
C ALA A 76 -13.14 13.23 2.28
N GLY A 77 -12.13 12.90 1.48
CA GLY A 77 -10.86 13.62 1.43
C GLY A 77 -11.06 15.10 1.09
N LEU A 78 -11.87 15.41 0.08
CA LEU A 78 -12.20 16.79 -0.27
C LEU A 78 -12.94 17.50 0.87
N LEU A 79 -13.97 16.89 1.46
CA LEU A 79 -14.73 17.47 2.57
C LEU A 79 -13.84 17.76 3.80
N LEU A 80 -12.81 16.96 4.06
CA LEU A 80 -11.88 17.19 5.16
C LEU A 80 -10.81 18.24 4.82
N VAL A 81 -10.42 18.39 3.55
CA VAL A 81 -9.48 19.43 3.09
C VAL A 81 -10.13 20.81 3.03
N THR A 82 -11.40 20.90 2.61
CA THR A 82 -12.09 22.16 2.32
C THR A 82 -12.07 23.18 3.47
N PRO A 83 -12.35 22.83 4.75
CA PRO A 83 -12.36 23.80 5.84
C PRO A 83 -11.01 24.49 6.01
N TYR A 84 -9.92 23.72 5.96
CA TYR A 84 -8.57 24.27 6.11
C TYR A 84 -8.11 25.04 4.87
N ALA A 85 -8.38 24.52 3.67
CA ALA A 85 -8.05 25.23 2.43
C ALA A 85 -8.84 26.54 2.29
N GLY A 86 -10.10 26.55 2.72
CA GLY A 86 -10.96 27.73 2.71
C GLY A 86 -10.43 28.87 3.59
N LEU A 87 -9.66 28.58 4.64
CA LEU A 87 -9.01 29.60 5.47
C LEU A 87 -8.06 30.50 4.68
N PHE A 88 -7.46 30.00 3.60
CA PHE A 88 -6.57 30.78 2.73
C PHE A 88 -7.32 31.72 1.77
N VAL A 89 -8.60 31.44 1.51
CA VAL A 89 -9.41 32.19 0.55
C VAL A 89 -10.36 33.15 1.27
N SER A 90 -11.08 32.63 2.27
CA SER A 90 -12.18 33.29 2.98
C SER A 90 -12.23 32.84 4.45
N PRO A 91 -11.30 33.30 5.31
CA PRO A 91 -11.19 32.81 6.68
C PRO A 91 -12.44 33.10 7.54
N PHE A 92 -13.10 34.25 7.32
CA PHE A 92 -14.28 34.64 8.08
C PHE A 92 -15.51 33.80 7.70
N ASP A 93 -15.75 33.57 6.40
CA ASP A 93 -16.86 32.75 5.94
C ASP A 93 -16.76 31.29 6.43
N VAL A 94 -15.54 30.74 6.44
CA VAL A 94 -15.29 29.40 6.99
C VAL A 94 -15.58 29.35 8.49
N ARG A 95 -15.16 30.38 9.22
CA ARG A 95 -15.41 30.47 10.66
C ARG A 95 -16.89 30.63 10.99
N GLU A 96 -17.65 31.34 10.16
CA GLU A 96 -19.10 31.46 10.32
C GLU A 96 -19.82 30.15 9.97
N ALA A 97 -19.32 29.41 8.98
CA ALA A 97 -19.87 28.10 8.61
C ALA A 97 -19.62 27.00 9.66
N VAL A 98 -18.56 27.11 10.48
CA VAL A 98 -18.21 26.16 11.54
C VAL A 98 -18.51 26.79 12.91
N PRO A 99 -19.72 26.59 13.48
CA PRO A 99 -20.05 27.16 14.77
C PRO A 99 -19.17 26.58 15.88
N ALA A 100 -18.51 27.46 16.63
CA ALA A 100 -17.58 27.10 17.70
C ALA A 100 -18.28 26.54 18.96
N ASP A 101 -19.55 26.91 19.17
CA ASP A 101 -20.25 26.69 20.46
C ASP A 101 -21.22 25.51 20.45
N ARG A 102 -21.07 24.56 19.51
CA ARG A 102 -21.93 23.38 19.53
C ARG A 102 -21.55 22.47 20.70
N SER A 103 -22.53 22.02 21.46
CA SER A 103 -22.38 20.95 22.43
C SER A 103 -22.81 19.61 21.83
N PHE A 104 -22.10 18.53 22.14
CA PHE A 104 -22.52 17.16 21.84
C PHE A 104 -22.57 16.36 23.14
N LEU A 105 -23.71 15.74 23.44
CA LEU A 105 -23.93 14.99 24.69
C LEU A 105 -23.68 15.79 26.00
N GLY A 106 -23.78 17.12 25.95
CA GLY A 106 -23.55 18.00 27.11
C GLY A 106 -22.11 18.51 27.25
N ASP A 107 -21.18 18.00 26.45
CA ASP A 107 -19.81 18.51 26.37
C ASP A 107 -19.64 19.53 25.24
N PRO A 108 -18.83 20.59 25.43
CA PRO A 108 -18.49 21.50 24.34
C PRO A 108 -17.74 20.70 23.26
N LEU A 109 -18.16 20.87 22.00
CA LEU A 109 -17.58 20.21 20.84
C LEU A 109 -16.78 21.25 20.05
N PRO A 110 -15.46 21.40 20.33
CA PRO A 110 -14.62 22.39 19.67
C PRO A 110 -14.28 21.95 18.25
N LEU A 111 -15.26 21.94 17.35
CA LEU A 111 -15.13 21.50 15.94
C LEU A 111 -14.01 22.21 15.19
N TRP A 112 -13.60 23.37 15.69
CA TRP A 112 -12.51 24.17 15.16
C TRP A 112 -11.11 23.57 15.44
N LEU A 113 -10.96 22.81 16.52
CA LEU A 113 -9.66 22.29 16.97
C LEU A 113 -8.93 21.44 15.90
N PRO A 114 -9.58 20.49 15.19
CA PRO A 114 -8.89 19.73 14.15
C PRO A 114 -8.61 20.54 12.87
N VAL A 115 -9.33 21.65 12.66
CA VAL A 115 -9.07 22.59 11.56
C VAL A 115 -7.83 23.40 11.89
N GLU A 116 -7.75 24.03 13.06
CA GLU A 116 -6.59 24.83 13.48
C GLU A 116 -5.29 24.03 13.51
N ASN A 117 -5.36 22.80 14.02
CA ASN A 117 -4.19 21.91 14.09
C ASN A 117 -3.79 21.34 12.71
N GLY A 118 -4.60 21.54 11.66
CA GLY A 118 -4.35 21.02 10.31
C GLY A 118 -4.48 19.50 10.17
N THR A 119 -4.97 18.79 11.19
CA THR A 119 -5.11 17.33 11.16
C THR A 119 -6.13 16.87 10.13
N LEU A 120 -7.24 17.61 9.99
CA LEU A 120 -8.24 17.38 8.94
C LEU A 120 -7.63 17.50 7.54
N PHE A 121 -6.79 18.52 7.33
CA PHE A 121 -6.12 18.73 6.06
C PHE A 121 -5.18 17.56 5.72
N LEU A 122 -4.35 17.14 6.67
CA LEU A 122 -3.41 16.03 6.47
C LEU A 122 -4.14 14.71 6.15
N ILE A 123 -5.15 14.36 6.94
CA ILE A 123 -5.95 13.15 6.73
C ILE A 123 -6.68 13.22 5.38
N GLY A 124 -7.30 14.36 5.09
CA GLY A 124 -8.02 14.59 3.84
C GLY A 124 -7.11 14.48 2.62
N MET A 125 -5.93 15.09 2.67
CA MET A 125 -4.94 14.99 1.60
C MET A 125 -4.44 13.55 1.43
N MET A 126 -4.23 12.81 2.52
CA MET A 126 -3.83 11.41 2.47
C MET A 126 -4.89 10.54 1.80
N LEU A 127 -6.18 10.79 2.02
CA LEU A 127 -7.30 10.13 1.33
C LEU A 127 -7.33 10.46 -0.17
N VAL A 128 -7.12 11.73 -0.53
CA VAL A 128 -7.04 12.15 -1.93
C VAL A 128 -5.89 11.43 -2.63
N VAL A 129 -4.68 11.47 -2.07
CA VAL A 129 -3.49 10.79 -2.61
C VAL A 129 -3.72 9.28 -2.69
N ALA A 130 -4.31 8.66 -1.66
CA ALA A 130 -4.64 7.23 -1.66
C ALA A 130 -5.61 6.85 -2.79
N THR A 131 -6.50 7.76 -3.17
CA THR A 131 -7.45 7.54 -4.27
C THR A 131 -6.76 7.46 -5.63
N PHE A 132 -5.75 8.30 -5.85
CA PHE A 132 -4.97 8.35 -7.09
C PHE A 132 -3.77 7.38 -7.09
N SER A 133 -3.45 6.74 -5.96
CA SER A 133 -2.33 5.79 -5.87
C SER A 133 -2.52 4.58 -6.80
N GLY A 134 -1.59 4.42 -7.74
CA GLY A 134 -1.58 3.32 -8.71
C GLY A 134 -1.54 1.92 -8.08
N GLN A 135 -1.07 1.76 -6.84
CA GLN A 135 -1.11 0.48 -6.11
C GLN A 135 -2.53 -0.05 -5.91
N ARG A 136 -3.55 0.83 -5.85
CA ARG A 136 -4.95 0.43 -5.72
C ARG A 136 -5.49 -0.26 -6.97
N TRP A 137 -4.91 0.07 -8.12
CA TRP A 137 -5.30 -0.40 -9.45
C TRP A 137 -4.41 -1.52 -10.00
N ARG A 138 -3.27 -1.77 -9.35
CA ARG A 138 -2.38 -2.88 -9.72
C ARG A 138 -3.09 -4.21 -9.44
N ARG A 139 -3.27 -5.00 -10.51
CA ARG A 139 -3.74 -6.38 -10.40
C ARG A 139 -2.81 -7.14 -9.46
N TRP A 140 -3.40 -7.82 -8.48
CA TRP A 140 -2.66 -8.77 -7.68
C TRP A 140 -2.05 -9.84 -8.59
N PRO A 141 -0.80 -10.27 -8.37
CA PRO A 141 -0.24 -11.43 -9.05
C PRO A 141 -1.21 -12.59 -8.87
N ARG A 142 -1.72 -13.15 -9.97
CA ARG A 142 -2.49 -14.39 -9.90
C ARG A 142 -1.54 -15.45 -9.31
N PRO A 143 -1.95 -16.19 -8.26
CA PRO A 143 -1.24 -17.39 -7.88
C PRO A 143 -1.10 -18.25 -9.14
N ALA A 144 0.13 -18.62 -9.49
CA ALA A 144 0.35 -19.60 -10.54
C ALA A 144 -0.49 -20.82 -10.14
N ALA A 145 -1.49 -21.15 -10.96
CA ALA A 145 -2.25 -22.37 -10.75
C ALA A 145 -1.23 -23.50 -10.69
N ALA A 146 -1.15 -24.16 -9.54
CA ALA A 146 -0.32 -25.35 -9.40
C ALA A 146 -0.74 -26.32 -10.49
N THR A 147 0.17 -26.54 -11.45
CA THR A 147 0.02 -27.52 -12.51
C THR A 147 -0.29 -28.84 -11.83
N THR A 148 -1.56 -29.23 -11.82
CA THR A 148 -1.99 -30.53 -11.32
C THR A 148 -1.54 -31.54 -12.38
N THR A 149 -0.32 -32.04 -12.23
CA THR A 149 0.13 -33.26 -12.90
C THR A 149 -0.70 -34.41 -12.32
N ALA A 150 -1.86 -34.66 -12.92
CA ALA A 150 -2.56 -35.93 -12.73
C ALA A 150 -1.79 -37.03 -13.51
N PRO A 151 -1.54 -38.20 -12.92
CA PRO A 151 -0.76 -39.26 -13.55
C PRO A 151 -1.56 -39.94 -14.66
N THR A 152 -0.95 -40.02 -15.84
CA THR A 152 -1.42 -40.71 -17.05
C THR A 152 -1.59 -42.23 -16.80
N PRO A 153 -2.75 -42.84 -17.08
CA PRO A 153 -2.82 -44.28 -17.33
C PRO A 153 -2.36 -44.56 -18.76
N ALA A 154 -1.35 -45.42 -18.92
CA ALA A 154 -0.87 -45.89 -20.21
C ALA A 154 -1.78 -47.01 -20.76
N GLU A 155 -2.19 -46.92 -22.03
CA GLU A 155 -2.07 -47.98 -23.07
C GLU A 155 -2.92 -47.71 -24.32
N GLY A 156 -2.32 -47.95 -25.51
CA GLY A 156 -3.04 -48.23 -26.76
C GLY A 156 -2.65 -47.37 -27.98
N PRO A 157 -2.16 -47.94 -29.10
CA PRO A 157 -1.71 -47.19 -30.26
C PRO A 157 -2.85 -46.87 -31.26
N GLU A 158 -2.74 -45.67 -31.84
CA GLU A 158 -3.24 -45.19 -33.14
C GLU A 158 -4.75 -45.20 -33.46
N GLN A 159 -5.32 -43.98 -33.54
CA GLN A 159 -6.15 -43.61 -34.68
C GLN A 159 -6.00 -42.12 -34.99
N GLN A 160 -5.29 -41.82 -36.08
CA GLN A 160 -5.24 -40.51 -36.71
C GLN A 160 -6.56 -40.27 -37.44
N ASP A 161 -7.20 -39.13 -37.18
CA ASP A 161 -8.08 -38.49 -38.15
C ASP A 161 -7.87 -36.97 -38.07
N HIS A 162 -6.98 -36.49 -38.94
CA HIS A 162 -6.88 -35.08 -39.30
C HIS A 162 -7.72 -34.83 -40.55
N THR A 163 -8.72 -33.95 -40.48
CA THR A 163 -9.29 -33.29 -41.67
C THR A 163 -9.39 -31.78 -41.46
N LEU A 164 -8.28 -31.13 -41.80
CA LEU A 164 -8.13 -29.99 -42.70
C LEU A 164 -9.37 -29.16 -43.11
N THR A 165 -9.88 -28.27 -42.24
CA THR A 165 -10.21 -26.88 -42.63
C THR A 165 -10.55 -26.04 -41.40
N ASP A 166 -10.10 -24.77 -41.42
CA ASP A 166 -10.62 -23.66 -40.61
C ASP A 166 -10.13 -23.49 -39.15
N TRP A 167 -8.91 -22.95 -38.99
CA TRP A 167 -8.71 -21.52 -38.67
C TRP A 167 -7.22 -21.26 -38.36
N SER A 168 -6.57 -20.46 -39.21
CA SER A 168 -5.51 -19.55 -38.79
C SER A 168 -6.00 -18.15 -39.16
N PRO A 169 -5.89 -17.19 -38.23
CA PRO A 169 -4.76 -16.31 -38.39
C PRO A 169 -3.95 -16.20 -37.10
N ALA A 170 -2.64 -16.38 -37.28
CA ALA A 170 -1.68 -15.71 -36.45
C ALA A 170 -1.88 -14.18 -36.51
N THR A 171 -1.47 -13.52 -35.42
CA THR A 171 -0.98 -12.14 -35.33
C THR A 171 -1.96 -11.04 -34.92
N ALA A 172 -1.99 -10.77 -33.62
CA ALA A 172 -1.55 -9.48 -33.09
C ALA A 172 -0.90 -9.73 -31.72
N GLU A 173 0.21 -10.49 -31.75
CA GLU A 173 1.20 -10.46 -30.67
C GLU A 173 1.56 -8.99 -30.49
N ARG A 174 1.11 -8.39 -29.39
CA ARG A 174 1.54 -7.05 -29.02
C ARG A 174 3.04 -7.10 -28.90
N ASP A 175 3.67 -6.24 -29.67
CA ASP A 175 5.04 -5.77 -29.61
C ASP A 175 5.62 -5.82 -28.18
N THR A 176 6.11 -6.99 -27.79
CA THR A 176 7.06 -7.15 -26.70
C THR A 176 8.40 -7.31 -27.38
N SER A 177 9.10 -6.20 -27.56
CA SER A 177 10.54 -6.24 -27.76
C SER A 177 11.16 -7.15 -26.69
N PRO A 178 11.93 -8.19 -27.06
CA PRO A 178 12.58 -9.02 -26.06
C PRO A 178 13.52 -8.13 -25.24
N MET A 179 13.51 -8.31 -23.91
CA MET A 179 14.54 -7.72 -23.05
C MET A 179 15.90 -8.24 -23.50
N SER A 180 16.64 -7.40 -24.24
CA SER A 180 18.06 -7.61 -24.48
C SER A 180 18.76 -7.50 -23.14
N LEU A 181 19.09 -8.66 -22.54
CA LEU A 181 20.18 -8.72 -21.57
C LEU A 181 21.39 -8.16 -22.31
N GLY A 182 21.92 -7.02 -21.87
CA GLY A 182 22.99 -6.26 -22.51
C GLY A 182 24.29 -7.06 -22.66
N TYR A 183 24.30 -7.96 -23.63
CA TYR A 183 25.46 -8.64 -24.15
C TYR A 183 25.78 -7.96 -25.50
N PRO A 184 26.98 -7.41 -25.68
CA PRO A 184 27.39 -6.95 -27.00
C PRO A 184 27.40 -8.14 -27.97
N ASP A 185 26.89 -7.91 -29.19
CA ASP A 185 26.78 -8.91 -30.26
C ASP A 185 28.09 -9.71 -30.43
N PRO A 186 28.03 -11.05 -30.56
CA PRO A 186 29.19 -11.81 -30.96
C PRO A 186 29.47 -11.54 -32.45
N THR A 187 30.44 -10.68 -32.72
CA THR A 187 31.13 -10.61 -34.00
C THR A 187 31.54 -12.02 -34.44
N PRO A 188 31.34 -12.42 -35.72
CA PRO A 188 31.70 -13.76 -36.18
C PRO A 188 33.19 -13.99 -35.97
N THR A 189 33.53 -14.79 -34.96
CA THR A 189 34.93 -15.06 -34.62
C THR A 189 35.40 -16.25 -35.44
N GLU A 190 36.44 -15.99 -36.21
CA GLU A 190 37.28 -16.92 -36.97
C GLU A 190 37.61 -18.19 -36.16
N PRO A 191 37.61 -19.40 -36.77
CA PRO A 191 37.70 -20.65 -36.02
C PRO A 191 39.10 -20.82 -35.40
N LEU A 192 39.18 -20.68 -34.08
CA LEU A 192 40.39 -20.99 -33.32
C LEU A 192 40.63 -22.52 -33.24
N PRO A 193 41.89 -22.97 -33.26
CA PRO A 193 42.25 -24.36 -33.52
C PRO A 193 41.83 -25.33 -32.41
N ARG A 194 41.29 -26.45 -32.85
CA ARG A 194 40.88 -27.63 -32.09
C ARG A 194 42.05 -28.14 -31.22
N ARG A 195 42.03 -27.87 -29.92
CA ARG A 195 42.95 -28.52 -28.96
C ARG A 195 42.25 -29.71 -28.30
N VAL A 196 42.89 -30.85 -28.50
CA VAL A 196 42.54 -32.19 -28.02
C VAL A 196 43.02 -32.32 -26.57
N GLY A 197 42.24 -32.95 -25.70
CA GLY A 197 42.67 -33.32 -24.34
C GLY A 197 41.63 -32.95 -23.30
N GLY A 198 40.83 -33.94 -22.90
CA GLY A 198 39.87 -33.80 -21.82
C GLY A 198 40.57 -33.80 -20.47
N GLU A 199 40.36 -32.73 -19.71
CA GLU A 199 40.48 -32.68 -18.25
C GLU A 199 39.76 -31.40 -17.80
N SER A 200 38.54 -31.56 -17.29
CA SER A 200 37.80 -30.43 -16.72
C SER A 200 38.47 -29.99 -15.42
N PRO A 201 38.62 -28.68 -15.16
CA PRO A 201 39.26 -28.18 -13.94
C PRO A 201 38.43 -28.41 -12.65
N TRP A 202 37.28 -29.09 -12.75
CA TRP A 202 36.31 -29.24 -11.65
C TRP A 202 36.20 -30.68 -11.12
N SER A 203 37.03 -31.60 -11.59
CA SER A 203 36.99 -33.03 -11.20
C SER A 203 38.24 -33.49 -10.46
N ALA A 204 38.67 -32.75 -9.42
CA ALA A 204 39.68 -33.22 -8.47
C ALA A 204 39.08 -33.32 -7.06
N PRO A 205 39.09 -34.51 -6.42
CA PRO A 205 38.61 -34.67 -5.04
C PRO A 205 39.60 -34.07 -4.03
N PRO A 206 39.15 -33.66 -2.83
CA PRO A 206 39.98 -32.94 -1.87
C PRO A 206 41.05 -33.85 -1.29
N ARG A 207 42.33 -33.59 -1.63
CA ARG A 207 43.46 -34.18 -0.91
C ARG A 207 43.68 -33.40 0.39
N GLY A 208 43.49 -34.09 1.50
CA GLY A 208 43.78 -33.56 2.83
C GLY A 208 45.28 -33.46 3.13
N GLY A 209 45.58 -32.65 4.14
CA GLY A 209 46.77 -32.77 4.99
C GLY A 209 48.00 -31.97 4.55
N GLY A 210 48.33 -30.94 5.32
CA GLY A 210 49.66 -30.32 5.29
C GLY A 210 49.74 -28.94 5.93
N ARG A 211 49.74 -28.87 7.27
CA ARG A 211 50.35 -27.74 8.02
C ARG A 211 51.86 -27.79 7.78
N PRO A 212 52.52 -26.64 7.57
CA PRO A 212 53.64 -26.29 8.45
C PRO A 212 53.62 -24.83 8.90
N GLU A 213 54.46 -24.62 9.90
CA GLU A 213 54.52 -23.55 10.87
C GLU A 213 55.32 -22.32 10.41
N ASP A 214 55.14 -21.26 11.21
CA ASP A 214 56.05 -20.16 11.55
C ASP A 214 56.53 -19.19 10.46
N THR A 215 56.23 -17.90 10.64
CA THR A 215 57.12 -16.99 11.41
C THR A 215 56.55 -15.56 11.39
N THR A 216 56.21 -15.08 12.60
CA THR A 216 56.45 -13.75 13.19
C THR A 216 56.61 -12.52 12.28
N THR A 217 55.85 -11.44 12.56
CA THR A 217 56.38 -10.12 13.00
C THR A 217 55.25 -9.22 13.54
N ASP A 218 55.40 -8.84 14.81
CA ASP A 218 54.95 -7.65 15.56
C ASP A 218 53.55 -7.06 15.41
N LEU A 219 52.84 -6.95 16.55
CA LEU A 219 52.53 -5.65 17.18
C LEU A 219 51.75 -5.84 18.51
N ARG A 220 52.40 -5.37 19.59
CA ARG A 220 51.85 -4.79 20.84
C ARG A 220 51.45 -5.70 22.00
#